data_AF-A1JNL9-F1
#
_entry.id   AF-A1JNL9-F1
#
_cell.length_a   1.000
_cell.length_b   1.000
_cell.length_c   1.000
_cell.angle_alpha   90.00
_cell.angle_beta   90.00
_cell.angle_gamma   90.00
#
_symmetry.space_group_name_H-M   'P 1'
#
loop_
_entity.id
_entity.type
_entity.pdbx_description
1 polymer ?
#
loop_
_entity_poly.entity_id
_entity_poly.type
_entity_poly.pdbx_seq_one_letter_code
_entity_poly.pdbx_strand_id
1 'polypeptide(L)'
;MLALVLIASLIAFLGLGTYTQKARLAGSVVHHPAVARIIAPRDGIIISSLAEEGKIVRAGEVIYIVNMETQTEFGATNHEITTALKSQKTAIEQEIKLKSAAADTERNYLIQRLKNKDAEQQKMDHLIAKATQQTSWLREKSQYFKELVRQGIALETEHMARQSEYYSASVRLEAYKREKVKLQGETIGIKAQLAAIHSEVEVSLEMLRRQPTNGTVGSRFNLDRRTTRIAYHVSD
;
A
#
# COMPACT_ATOMS: atom_id res chain seq x y z
N MET A 1 42.47 119.63 -3.75
CA MET A 1 41.11 119.19 -4.12
C MET A 1 41.08 117.80 -4.74
N LEU A 2 41.87 117.49 -5.78
CA LEU A 2 41.88 116.18 -6.45
C LEU A 2 42.22 114.97 -5.54
N ALA A 3 43.17 115.14 -4.62
CA ALA A 3 43.57 114.06 -3.70
C ALA A 3 42.46 113.67 -2.70
N LEU A 4 41.61 114.62 -2.30
CA LEU A 4 40.53 114.37 -1.35
C LEU A 4 39.44 113.50 -1.98
N VAL A 5 39.18 113.69 -3.29
CA VAL A 5 38.19 112.93 -4.06
C VAL A 5 38.62 111.47 -4.23
N LEU A 6 39.91 111.23 -4.49
CA LEU A 6 40.46 109.88 -4.61
C LEU A 6 40.37 109.09 -3.29
N ILE A 7 40.67 109.73 -2.16
CA ILE A 7 40.57 109.11 -0.84
C ILE A 7 39.12 108.79 -0.50
N ALA A 8 38.19 109.71 -0.77
CA ALA A 8 36.76 109.48 -0.56
C ALA A 8 36.22 108.32 -1.43
N SER A 9 36.67 108.23 -2.69
CA SER A 9 36.28 107.13 -3.59
C SER A 9 36.80 105.77 -3.12
N LEU A 10 38.00 105.71 -2.54
CA LEU A 10 38.58 104.46 -2.04
C LEU A 10 37.87 103.97 -0.78
N ILE A 11 37.50 104.89 0.12
CA ILE A 11 36.75 104.57 1.34
C ILE A 11 35.34 104.07 0.98
N ALA A 12 34.69 104.69 0.00
CA ALA A 12 33.39 104.24 -0.48
C ALA A 12 33.46 102.83 -1.09
N PHE A 13 34.53 102.52 -1.83
CA PHE A 13 34.72 101.20 -2.44
C PHE A 13 34.97 100.10 -1.40
N LEU A 14 35.70 100.39 -0.32
CA LEU A 14 35.91 99.44 0.79
C LEU A 14 34.64 99.21 1.60
N GLY A 15 33.78 100.23 1.76
CA GLY A 15 32.52 100.09 2.50
C GLY A 15 31.45 99.26 1.77
N LEU A 16 31.45 99.27 0.43
CA LEU A 16 30.48 98.56 -0.42
C LEU A 16 30.95 97.16 -0.85
N GLY A 17 32.17 96.76 -0.47
CA GLY A 17 32.73 95.44 -0.73
C GLY A 17 32.14 94.35 0.16
N THR A 18 30.89 93.96 -0.06
CA THR A 18 30.25 92.82 0.62
C THR A 18 30.91 91.50 0.21
N TYR A 19 31.82 91.00 1.04
CA TYR A 19 32.39 89.66 0.89
C TYR A 19 31.43 88.62 1.49
N THR A 20 30.50 88.14 0.65
CA THR A 20 29.59 87.04 0.98
C THR A 20 30.37 85.73 1.10
N GLN A 21 30.79 85.38 2.32
CA GLN A 21 31.36 84.07 2.59
C GLN A 21 30.23 83.07 2.93
N LYS A 22 29.99 82.15 2.00
CA LYS A 22 29.02 81.06 2.12
C LYS A 22 29.41 80.12 3.27
N ALA A 23 28.60 80.06 4.32
CA ALA A 23 28.68 79.02 5.34
C ALA A 23 28.14 77.69 4.76
N ARG A 24 29.02 76.73 4.49
CA ARG A 24 28.64 75.34 4.21
C ARG A 24 28.38 74.62 5.54
N LEU A 25 27.11 74.48 5.91
CA LEU A 25 26.67 73.52 6.92
C LEU A 25 26.84 72.10 6.36
N ALA A 26 27.90 71.41 6.75
CA ALA A 26 28.04 69.97 6.55
C ALA A 26 27.36 69.25 7.72
N GLY A 27 26.03 69.16 7.69
CA GLY A 27 25.28 68.28 8.59
C GLY A 27 25.28 66.86 8.01
N SER A 28 26.06 65.96 8.60
CA SER A 28 25.98 64.53 8.33
C SER A 28 24.95 63.90 9.28
N VAL A 29 23.91 63.29 8.72
CA VAL A 29 22.95 62.47 9.48
C VAL A 29 23.66 61.16 9.84
N VAL A 30 24.24 61.11 11.03
CA VAL A 30 24.83 59.89 11.57
C VAL A 30 23.74 59.08 12.26
N HIS A 31 23.19 58.08 11.57
CA HIS A 31 22.32 57.09 12.18
C HIS A 31 23.09 56.29 13.25
N HIS A 32 22.69 56.44 14.51
CA HIS A 32 22.98 55.54 15.61
C HIS A 32 21.68 54.75 15.83
N PRO A 33 21.57 53.45 15.44
CA PRO A 33 22.52 52.37 15.73
C PRO A 33 23.16 51.73 14.48
N ALA A 34 24.15 50.86 14.70
CA ALA A 34 24.86 50.13 13.64
C ALA A 34 23.89 49.35 12.74
N VAL A 35 23.96 49.58 11.42
CA VAL A 35 23.17 48.85 10.43
C VAL A 35 23.59 47.38 10.46
N ALA A 36 22.78 46.51 11.06
CA ALA A 36 22.99 45.08 11.03
C ALA A 36 22.64 44.55 9.63
N ARG A 37 23.65 44.13 8.86
CA ARG A 37 23.43 43.48 7.56
C ARG A 37 22.90 42.07 7.81
N ILE A 38 21.65 41.81 7.42
CA ILE A 38 21.07 40.46 7.43
C ILE A 38 21.62 39.71 6.23
N ILE A 39 22.42 38.67 6.48
CA ILE A 39 22.99 37.79 5.45
C ILE A 39 22.31 36.43 5.60
N ALA A 40 21.82 35.87 4.50
CA ALA A 40 21.29 34.52 4.50
C ALA A 40 22.42 33.52 4.83
N PRO A 41 22.18 32.50 5.68
CA PRO A 41 23.23 31.56 6.06
C PRO A 41 23.71 30.68 4.90
N ARG A 42 22.94 30.58 3.79
CA ARG A 42 23.23 29.83 2.56
C ARG A 42 22.51 30.46 1.36
N ASP A 43 23.00 30.18 0.15
CA ASP A 43 22.35 30.58 -1.11
C ASP A 43 20.97 29.91 -1.27
N GLY A 44 19.96 30.68 -1.69
CA GLY A 44 18.58 30.20 -1.85
C GLY A 44 17.69 31.22 -2.57
N ILE A 45 16.48 30.79 -2.97
CA ILE A 45 15.53 31.63 -3.73
C ILE A 45 14.52 32.25 -2.75
N ILE A 46 14.32 33.57 -2.78
CA ILE A 46 13.30 34.23 -1.95
C ILE A 46 11.92 33.85 -2.49
N ILE A 47 11.11 33.16 -1.68
CA ILE A 47 9.74 32.76 -2.06
C ILE A 47 8.75 33.89 -1.78
N SER A 48 8.97 34.63 -0.69
CA SER A 48 8.09 35.73 -0.28
C SER A 48 8.84 36.76 0.56
N SER A 49 8.63 38.04 0.25
CA SER A 49 9.09 39.19 1.04
C SER A 49 7.90 39.71 1.84
N LEU A 50 7.98 39.65 3.16
CA LEU A 50 6.94 40.16 4.07
C LEU A 50 7.31 41.53 4.67
N ALA A 51 8.43 42.10 4.21
CA ALA A 51 8.89 43.43 4.58
C ALA A 51 8.89 44.37 3.38
N GLU A 52 8.39 45.58 3.63
CA GLU A 52 8.43 46.75 2.74
C GLU A 52 9.41 47.79 3.31
N GLU A 53 10.01 48.59 2.43
CA GLU A 53 10.99 49.60 2.82
C GLU A 53 10.37 50.63 3.78
N GLY A 54 10.96 50.79 4.97
CA GLY A 54 10.45 51.69 6.03
C GLY A 54 9.53 51.04 7.08
N LYS A 55 9.24 49.73 6.97
CA LYS A 55 8.44 49.01 7.98
C LYS A 55 9.25 48.76 9.26
N ILE A 56 8.70 49.17 10.41
CA ILE A 56 9.24 48.86 11.74
C ILE A 56 8.94 47.38 12.04
N VAL A 57 9.97 46.55 12.12
CA VAL A 57 9.86 45.11 12.43
C VAL A 57 10.28 44.84 13.87
N ARG A 58 9.60 43.90 14.54
CA ARG A 58 9.94 43.49 15.92
C ARG A 58 10.93 42.32 15.94
N ALA A 59 11.68 42.22 17.02
CA ALA A 59 12.52 41.06 17.32
C ALA A 59 11.71 39.76 17.21
N GLY A 60 12.10 38.86 16.30
CA GLY A 60 11.40 37.59 16.04
C GLY A 60 10.38 37.59 14.90
N GLU A 61 10.11 38.74 14.27
CA GLU A 61 9.20 38.84 13.13
C GLU A 61 9.86 38.29 11.84
N VAL A 62 9.11 37.49 11.07
CA VAL A 62 9.61 36.87 9.83
C VAL A 62 9.60 37.90 8.71
N ILE A 63 10.79 38.28 8.25
CA ILE A 63 10.99 39.31 7.22
C ILE A 63 11.02 38.70 5.81
N TYR A 64 11.66 37.53 5.67
CA TYR A 64 11.80 36.80 4.41
C TYR A 64 11.54 35.31 4.60
N ILE A 65 10.85 34.70 3.64
CA ILE A 65 10.75 33.24 3.51
C ILE A 65 11.63 32.82 2.33
N VAL A 66 12.69 32.08 2.61
CA VAL A 66 13.67 31.65 1.61
C VAL A 66 13.50 30.15 1.36
N ASN A 67 13.31 29.74 0.10
CA ASN A 67 13.42 28.34 -0.26
C ASN A 67 14.90 27.98 -0.28
N MET A 68 15.28 27.07 0.61
CA MET A 68 16.62 26.49 0.62
C MET A 68 16.63 25.15 -0.14
N GLU A 69 15.64 24.92 -1.01
CA GLU A 69 15.66 23.83 -1.97
C GLU A 69 16.70 24.16 -3.02
N THR A 70 17.84 23.47 -2.93
CA THR A 70 18.84 23.47 -3.98
C THR A 70 18.17 22.96 -5.25
N GLN A 71 18.05 23.81 -6.28
CA GLN A 71 17.99 23.33 -7.67
C GLN A 71 19.33 22.67 -7.99
N THR A 72 19.55 21.50 -7.42
CA THR A 72 20.55 20.54 -7.88
C THR A 72 19.91 19.68 -8.97
N GLU A 73 20.66 18.78 -9.61
CA GLU A 73 20.23 17.77 -10.62
C GLU A 73 18.99 16.89 -10.26
N PHE A 74 18.22 17.25 -9.23
CA PHE A 74 17.08 16.54 -8.67
C PHE A 74 15.78 16.68 -9.49
N GLY A 75 15.75 17.56 -10.50
CA GLY A 75 14.65 17.62 -11.47
C GLY A 75 14.55 16.36 -12.34
N ALA A 76 15.71 15.80 -12.74
CA ALA A 76 15.79 14.49 -13.40
C ALA A 76 15.41 13.37 -12.42
N THR A 77 15.86 13.46 -11.16
CA THR A 77 15.58 12.49 -10.10
C THR A 77 14.08 12.39 -9.76
N ASN A 78 13.32 13.49 -9.73
CA ASN A 78 11.87 13.43 -9.48
C ASN A 78 11.10 12.76 -10.63
N HIS A 79 11.53 12.96 -11.89
CA HIS A 79 10.95 12.29 -13.05
C HIS A 79 11.27 10.79 -13.07
N GLU A 80 12.52 10.43 -12.76
CA GLU A 80 12.97 9.04 -12.64
C GLU A 80 12.27 8.31 -11.48
N ILE A 81 12.12 8.94 -10.31
CA ILE A 81 11.37 8.40 -9.17
C ILE A 81 9.91 8.18 -9.54
N THR A 82 9.26 9.14 -10.20
CA THR A 82 7.86 9.01 -10.63
C THR A 82 7.69 7.88 -11.64
N THR A 83 8.63 7.75 -12.59
CA THR A 83 8.63 6.67 -13.59
C THR A 83 8.88 5.31 -12.94
N ALA A 84 9.79 5.22 -11.99
CA ALA A 84 10.07 4.01 -11.21
C ALA A 84 8.85 3.58 -10.38
N LEU A 85 8.19 4.51 -9.68
CA LEU A 85 6.97 4.24 -8.91
C LEU A 85 5.81 3.79 -9.81
N LYS A 86 5.66 4.40 -11.00
CA LYS A 86 4.64 3.98 -11.99
C LYS A 86 4.93 2.58 -12.54
N SER A 87 6.19 2.29 -12.85
CA SER A 87 6.64 0.95 -13.28
C SER A 87 6.38 -0.08 -12.17
N GLN A 88 6.73 0.23 -10.92
CA GLN A 88 6.48 -0.63 -9.76
C GLN A 88 4.99 -0.89 -9.54
N LYS A 89 4.15 0.14 -9.60
CA LYS A 89 2.69 -0.01 -9.53
C LYS A 89 2.19 -0.96 -10.62
N THR A 90 2.65 -0.75 -11.86
CA THR A 90 2.25 -1.57 -13.00
C THR A 90 2.68 -3.03 -12.83
N ALA A 91 3.89 -3.26 -12.31
CA ALA A 91 4.39 -4.60 -11.99
C ALA A 91 3.55 -5.29 -10.90
N ILE A 92 3.19 -4.57 -9.82
CA ILE A 92 2.32 -5.10 -8.75
C ILE A 92 0.92 -5.43 -9.30
N GLU A 93 0.34 -4.56 -10.12
CA GLU A 93 -0.97 -4.82 -10.75
C GLU A 93 -0.93 -6.04 -11.68
N GLN A 94 0.17 -6.21 -12.43
CA GLN A 94 0.39 -7.40 -13.26
C GLN A 94 0.55 -8.66 -12.41
N GLU A 95 1.31 -8.60 -11.31
CA GLU A 95 1.48 -9.73 -10.40
C GLU A 95 0.15 -10.16 -9.76
N ILE A 96 -0.64 -9.19 -9.29
CA ILE A 96 -2.01 -9.43 -8.77
C ILE A 96 -2.85 -10.15 -9.82
N LYS A 97 -2.86 -9.65 -11.06
CA LYS A 97 -3.64 -10.23 -12.15
C LYS A 97 -3.22 -11.66 -12.47
N LEU A 98 -1.91 -11.92 -12.54
CA LEU A 98 -1.37 -13.25 -12.81
C LEU A 98 -1.72 -14.24 -11.67
N LYS A 99 -1.53 -13.83 -10.42
CA LYS A 99 -1.89 -14.66 -9.25
C LYS A 99 -3.39 -14.96 -9.20
N SER A 100 -4.24 -13.96 -9.43
CA SER A 100 -5.69 -14.16 -9.48
C SER A 100 -6.09 -15.13 -10.59
N ALA A 101 -5.54 -14.95 -11.80
CA ALA A 101 -5.86 -15.82 -12.94
C ALA A 101 -5.41 -17.28 -12.72
N ALA A 102 -4.23 -17.47 -12.10
CA ALA A 102 -3.76 -18.79 -11.73
C ALA A 102 -4.69 -19.46 -10.70
N ALA A 103 -5.07 -18.72 -9.64
CA ALA A 103 -5.99 -19.21 -8.62
C ALA A 103 -7.38 -19.53 -9.19
N ASP A 104 -7.90 -18.71 -10.10
CA ASP A 104 -9.17 -18.96 -10.78
C ASP A 104 -9.12 -20.24 -11.63
N THR A 105 -8.01 -20.47 -12.32
CA THR A 105 -7.79 -21.68 -13.12
C THR A 105 -7.78 -22.92 -12.23
N GLU A 106 -7.04 -22.88 -11.11
CA GLU A 106 -6.97 -23.99 -10.16
C GLU A 106 -8.31 -24.24 -9.47
N ARG A 107 -9.00 -23.17 -9.06
CA ARG A 107 -10.35 -23.24 -8.51
C ARG A 107 -11.32 -23.91 -9.48
N ASN A 108 -11.30 -23.51 -10.75
CA ASN A 108 -12.16 -24.11 -11.78
C ASN A 108 -11.84 -25.59 -11.99
N TYR A 109 -10.57 -25.97 -12.01
CA TYR A 109 -10.15 -27.37 -12.07
C TYR A 109 -10.69 -28.19 -10.88
N LEU A 110 -10.54 -27.68 -9.66
CA LEU A 110 -11.04 -28.35 -8.45
C LEU A 110 -12.57 -28.44 -8.43
N ILE A 111 -13.30 -27.43 -8.91
CA ILE A 111 -14.76 -27.47 -9.05
C ILE A 111 -15.20 -28.54 -10.05
N GLN A 112 -14.52 -28.67 -11.19
CA GLN A 112 -14.83 -29.75 -12.14
C GLN A 112 -14.55 -31.12 -11.54
N ARG A 113 -13.43 -31.27 -10.82
CA ARG A 113 -13.08 -32.50 -10.11
C ARG A 113 -14.13 -32.84 -9.04
N LEU A 114 -14.62 -31.84 -8.30
CA LEU A 114 -15.69 -31.98 -7.31
C LEU A 114 -16.98 -32.49 -7.97
N LYS A 115 -17.39 -31.86 -9.08
CA LYS A 115 -18.58 -32.28 -9.83
C LYS A 115 -18.48 -33.73 -10.31
N ASN A 116 -17.30 -34.14 -10.78
CA ASN A 116 -17.06 -35.53 -11.20
C ASN A 116 -17.15 -36.49 -10.00
N LYS A 117 -16.60 -36.11 -8.84
CA LYS A 117 -16.67 -36.90 -7.61
C LYS A 117 -18.08 -37.01 -7.06
N ASP A 118 -18.90 -35.96 -7.17
CA ASP A 118 -20.31 -36.00 -6.80
C ASP A 118 -21.09 -36.95 -7.73
N ALA A 119 -20.82 -36.94 -9.03
CA ALA A 119 -21.42 -37.88 -9.97
C ALA A 119 -21.00 -39.34 -9.70
N GLU A 120 -19.73 -39.58 -9.32
CA GLU A 120 -19.25 -40.90 -8.89
C GLU A 120 -19.98 -41.38 -7.63
N GLN A 121 -20.17 -40.51 -6.64
CA GLN A 121 -20.93 -40.83 -5.42
C GLN A 121 -22.40 -41.17 -5.72
N GLN A 122 -23.06 -40.41 -6.60
CA GLN A 122 -24.44 -40.71 -7.02
C GLN A 122 -24.54 -42.09 -7.69
N LYS A 123 -23.59 -42.43 -8.57
CA LYS A 123 -23.53 -43.77 -9.18
C LYS A 123 -23.33 -44.85 -8.12
N MET A 124 -22.46 -44.60 -7.13
CA MET A 124 -22.24 -45.52 -6.01
C MET A 124 -23.52 -45.69 -5.17
N ASP A 125 -24.30 -44.63 -4.97
CA ASP A 125 -25.58 -44.68 -4.26
C ASP A 125 -26.59 -45.56 -4.96
N HIS A 126 -26.71 -45.43 -6.28
CA HIS A 126 -27.55 -46.32 -7.08
C HIS A 126 -27.07 -47.78 -7.00
N LEU A 127 -25.76 -48.01 -7.00
CA LEU A 127 -25.20 -49.36 -6.89
C LEU A 127 -25.47 -49.97 -5.51
N ILE A 128 -25.29 -49.19 -4.43
CA ILE A 128 -25.59 -49.60 -3.06
C ILE A 128 -27.08 -49.92 -2.90
N ALA A 129 -27.97 -49.11 -3.48
CA ALA A 129 -29.42 -49.37 -3.43
C ALA A 129 -29.77 -50.71 -4.10
N LYS A 130 -29.22 -50.97 -5.30
CA LYS A 130 -29.41 -52.25 -6.01
C LYS A 130 -28.84 -53.43 -5.23
N ALA A 131 -27.64 -53.29 -4.70
CA ALA A 131 -27.00 -54.33 -3.88
C ALA A 131 -27.79 -54.59 -2.59
N THR A 132 -28.35 -53.56 -1.96
CA THR A 132 -29.21 -53.68 -0.77
C THR A 132 -30.46 -54.48 -1.08
N GLN A 133 -31.14 -54.17 -2.19
CA GLN A 133 -32.31 -54.92 -2.64
C GLN A 133 -31.96 -56.38 -2.94
N GLN A 134 -30.85 -56.63 -3.64
CA GLN A 134 -30.38 -57.99 -3.93
C GLN A 134 -30.08 -58.78 -2.65
N THR A 135 -29.40 -58.16 -1.69
CA THR A 135 -29.09 -58.78 -0.39
C THR A 135 -30.37 -59.08 0.40
N SER A 136 -31.37 -58.20 0.38
CA SER A 136 -32.67 -58.47 1.02
C SER A 136 -33.36 -59.67 0.39
N TRP A 137 -33.44 -59.70 -0.94
CA TRP A 137 -34.06 -60.81 -1.66
C TRP A 137 -33.35 -62.15 -1.40
N LEU A 138 -32.01 -62.16 -1.38
CA LEU A 138 -31.24 -63.37 -1.05
C LEU A 138 -31.46 -63.80 0.40
N ARG A 139 -31.62 -62.86 1.33
CA ARG A 139 -31.96 -63.17 2.73
C ARG A 139 -33.32 -63.84 2.82
N GLU A 140 -34.34 -63.25 2.20
CA GLU A 140 -35.71 -63.79 2.16
C GLU A 140 -35.72 -65.18 1.51
N LYS A 141 -35.01 -65.35 0.39
CA LYS A 141 -34.85 -66.65 -0.27
C LYS A 141 -34.20 -67.69 0.64
N SER A 142 -33.14 -67.33 1.38
CA SER A 142 -32.51 -68.24 2.34
C SER A 142 -33.47 -68.64 3.46
N GLN A 143 -34.21 -67.67 4.02
CA GLN A 143 -35.21 -67.91 5.06
C GLN A 143 -36.36 -68.81 4.58
N TYR A 144 -36.80 -68.63 3.33
CA TYR A 144 -37.79 -69.50 2.71
C TYR A 144 -37.28 -70.95 2.58
N PHE A 145 -36.03 -71.14 2.14
CA PHE A 145 -35.43 -72.48 2.08
C PHE A 145 -35.26 -73.10 3.47
N LYS A 146 -34.95 -72.30 4.50
CA LYS A 146 -34.94 -72.78 5.90
C LYS A 146 -36.29 -73.37 6.32
N GLU A 147 -37.39 -72.73 5.91
CA GLU A 147 -38.73 -73.25 6.18
C GLU A 147 -39.02 -74.54 5.42
N LEU A 148 -38.63 -74.62 4.14
CA LEU A 148 -38.78 -75.85 3.35
C LEU A 148 -38.00 -77.03 3.92
N VAL A 149 -36.80 -76.78 4.47
CA VAL A 149 -36.03 -77.82 5.18
C VAL A 149 -36.78 -78.29 6.42
N ARG A 150 -37.37 -77.37 7.20
CA ARG A 150 -38.19 -77.73 8.38
C ARG A 150 -39.40 -78.59 8.02
N GLN A 151 -39.95 -78.40 6.82
CA GLN A 151 -41.07 -79.19 6.28
C GLN A 151 -40.62 -80.51 5.63
N GLY A 152 -39.31 -80.79 5.54
CA GLY A 152 -38.76 -81.97 4.89
C GLY A 152 -38.83 -81.94 3.36
N ILE A 153 -39.08 -80.77 2.77
CA ILE A 153 -39.24 -80.59 1.32
C ILE A 153 -37.88 -80.30 0.64
N ALA A 154 -36.96 -79.65 1.34
CA ALA A 154 -35.63 -79.28 0.84
C ALA A 154 -34.51 -79.89 1.69
N LEU A 155 -33.30 -79.96 1.13
CA LEU A 155 -32.11 -80.46 1.83
C LEU A 155 -31.43 -79.33 2.64
N GLU A 156 -30.85 -79.65 3.79
CA GLU A 156 -30.07 -78.67 4.58
C GLU A 156 -28.92 -78.07 3.75
N THR A 157 -28.30 -78.86 2.87
CA THR A 157 -27.23 -78.38 1.96
C THR A 157 -27.72 -77.30 0.99
N GLU A 158 -28.99 -77.33 0.57
CA GLU A 158 -29.58 -76.28 -0.27
C GLU A 158 -29.78 -74.98 0.52
N HIS A 159 -30.29 -75.07 1.75
CA HIS A 159 -30.38 -73.92 2.65
C HIS A 159 -29.00 -73.30 2.91
N MET A 160 -28.00 -74.12 3.23
CA MET A 160 -26.62 -73.65 3.44
C MET A 160 -26.05 -72.95 2.19
N ALA A 161 -26.33 -73.47 0.99
CA ALA A 161 -25.90 -72.83 -0.25
C ALA A 161 -26.54 -71.43 -0.44
N ARG A 162 -27.86 -71.29 -0.21
CA ARG A 162 -28.54 -69.98 -0.28
C ARG A 162 -28.08 -69.01 0.80
N GLN A 163 -27.82 -69.52 1.99
CA GLN A 163 -27.27 -68.73 3.08
C GLN A 163 -25.87 -68.19 2.74
N SER A 164 -25.04 -69.01 2.08
CA SER A 164 -23.72 -68.60 1.58
C SER A 164 -23.81 -67.53 0.48
N GLU A 165 -24.77 -67.66 -0.45
CA GLU A 165 -25.05 -66.63 -1.47
C GLU A 165 -25.41 -65.28 -0.82
N TYR A 166 -26.30 -65.30 0.19
CA TYR A 166 -26.66 -64.10 0.96
C TYR A 166 -25.47 -63.46 1.68
N TYR A 167 -24.62 -64.26 2.34
CA TYR A 167 -23.44 -63.72 3.04
C TYR A 167 -22.44 -63.11 2.07
N SER A 168 -22.20 -63.77 0.93
CA SER A 168 -21.33 -63.25 -0.13
C SER A 168 -21.84 -61.92 -0.67
N ALA A 169 -23.15 -61.79 -0.89
CA ALA A 169 -23.76 -60.52 -1.29
C ALA A 169 -23.66 -59.44 -0.20
N SER A 170 -23.81 -59.81 1.07
CA SER A 170 -23.70 -58.89 2.21
C SER A 170 -22.29 -58.30 2.34
N VAL A 171 -21.25 -59.13 2.21
CA VAL A 171 -19.85 -58.66 2.22
C VAL A 171 -19.58 -57.69 1.07
N ARG A 172 -20.14 -57.96 -0.12
CA ARG A 172 -20.03 -57.09 -1.29
C ARG A 172 -20.74 -55.75 -1.08
N LEU A 173 -21.93 -55.75 -0.48
CA LEU A 173 -22.65 -54.53 -0.10
C LEU A 173 -21.80 -53.65 0.84
N GLU A 174 -21.19 -54.25 1.86
CA GLU A 174 -20.30 -53.51 2.77
C GLU A 174 -19.05 -52.96 2.06
N ALA A 175 -18.52 -53.68 1.06
CA ALA A 175 -17.44 -53.15 0.23
C ALA A 175 -17.86 -51.91 -0.56
N TYR A 176 -19.06 -51.90 -1.15
CA TYR A 176 -19.58 -50.71 -1.85
C TYR A 176 -19.80 -49.53 -0.91
N LYS A 177 -20.32 -49.77 0.30
CA LYS A 177 -20.46 -48.72 1.32
C LYS A 177 -19.11 -48.12 1.72
N ARG A 178 -18.07 -48.94 1.91
CA ARG A 178 -16.72 -48.44 2.20
C ARG A 178 -16.16 -47.60 1.05
N GLU A 179 -16.37 -48.02 -0.19
CA GLU A 179 -15.94 -47.24 -1.36
C GLU A 179 -16.65 -45.87 -1.42
N LYS A 180 -17.95 -45.82 -1.11
CA LYS A 180 -18.67 -44.54 -0.98
C LYS A 180 -18.03 -43.63 0.07
N VAL A 181 -17.69 -44.16 1.25
CA VAL A 181 -17.05 -43.38 2.32
C VAL A 181 -15.70 -42.82 1.86
N LYS A 182 -14.92 -43.59 1.11
CA LYS A 182 -13.66 -43.12 0.52
C LYS A 182 -13.90 -41.94 -0.45
N LEU A 183 -14.88 -42.05 -1.35
CA LEU A 183 -15.24 -40.95 -2.27
C LEU A 183 -15.72 -39.69 -1.53
N GLN A 184 -16.44 -39.85 -0.41
CA GLN A 184 -16.83 -38.74 0.46
C GLN A 184 -15.61 -38.08 1.12
N GLY A 185 -14.63 -38.87 1.57
CA GLY A 185 -13.37 -38.36 2.09
C GLY A 185 -12.59 -37.54 1.05
N GLU A 186 -12.50 -38.04 -0.18
CA GLU A 186 -11.87 -37.30 -1.30
C GLU A 186 -12.58 -35.97 -1.58
N THR A 187 -13.92 -35.96 -1.52
CA THR A 187 -14.74 -34.76 -1.70
C THR A 187 -14.49 -33.72 -0.61
N ILE A 188 -14.37 -34.16 0.65
CA ILE A 188 -13.99 -33.28 1.77
C ILE A 188 -12.60 -32.68 1.53
N GLY A 189 -11.65 -33.50 1.07
CA GLY A 189 -10.30 -33.04 0.72
C GLY A 189 -10.29 -31.96 -0.36
N ILE A 190 -11.06 -32.14 -1.44
CA ILE A 190 -11.18 -31.15 -2.52
C ILE A 190 -11.83 -29.85 -2.01
N LYS A 191 -12.87 -29.94 -1.17
CA LYS A 191 -13.52 -28.76 -0.56
C LYS A 191 -12.56 -27.99 0.35
N ALA A 192 -11.73 -28.70 1.12
CA ALA A 192 -10.71 -28.06 1.95
C ALA A 192 -9.65 -27.33 1.11
N GLN A 193 -9.21 -27.92 -0.02
CA GLN A 193 -8.29 -27.25 -0.96
C GLN A 193 -8.90 -25.99 -1.56
N LEU A 194 -10.18 -26.03 -1.97
CA LEU A 194 -10.90 -24.85 -2.45
C LEU A 194 -10.97 -23.72 -1.42
N ALA A 195 -11.19 -24.06 -0.14
CA ALA A 195 -11.20 -23.09 0.94
C ALA A 195 -9.80 -22.49 1.20
N ALA A 196 -8.74 -23.32 1.09
CA ALA A 196 -7.36 -22.88 1.24
C ALA A 196 -6.96 -21.88 0.15
N ILE A 197 -7.27 -22.15 -1.13
CA ILE A 197 -6.99 -21.22 -2.24
C ILE A 197 -7.66 -19.87 -2.00
N HIS A 198 -8.92 -19.86 -1.54
CA HIS A 198 -9.61 -18.61 -1.24
C HIS A 198 -8.87 -17.79 -0.18
N SER A 199 -8.46 -18.42 0.92
CA SER A 199 -7.69 -17.76 1.97
C SER A 199 -6.30 -17.30 1.49
N GLU A 200 -5.63 -18.08 0.66
CA GLU A 200 -4.28 -17.77 0.16
C GLU A 200 -4.28 -16.58 -0.80
N VAL A 201 -5.31 -16.48 -1.65
CA VAL A 201 -5.51 -15.33 -2.54
C VAL A 201 -5.73 -14.06 -1.72
N GLU A 202 -6.62 -14.07 -0.74
CA GLU A 202 -6.89 -12.91 0.12
C GLU A 202 -5.62 -12.44 0.86
N VAL A 203 -4.85 -13.37 1.43
CA VAL A 203 -3.59 -13.06 2.11
C VAL A 203 -2.56 -12.50 1.14
N SER A 204 -2.40 -13.11 -0.05
CA SER A 204 -1.45 -12.65 -1.06
C SER A 204 -1.79 -11.25 -1.58
N LEU A 205 -3.07 -10.98 -1.82
CA LEU A 205 -3.54 -9.66 -2.25
C LEU A 205 -3.28 -8.60 -1.18
N GLU A 206 -3.52 -8.92 0.09
CA GLU A 206 -3.27 -8.01 1.19
C GLU A 206 -1.76 -7.74 1.38
N MET A 207 -0.91 -8.76 1.22
CA MET A 207 0.55 -8.58 1.26
C MET A 207 1.05 -7.68 0.12
N LEU A 208 0.58 -7.88 -1.11
CA LEU A 208 0.95 -7.05 -2.26
C LEU A 208 0.46 -5.60 -2.10
N ARG A 209 -0.72 -5.40 -1.49
CA ARG A 209 -1.24 -4.05 -1.16
C ARG A 209 -0.46 -3.35 -0.05
N ARG A 210 0.03 -4.11 0.93
CA ARG A 210 0.82 -3.59 2.07
C ARG A 210 2.29 -3.38 1.73
N GLN A 211 2.77 -3.88 0.60
CA GLN A 211 4.17 -3.74 0.22
C GLN A 211 4.50 -2.25 0.12
N PRO A 212 5.36 -1.72 1.01
CA PRO A 212 5.64 -0.30 1.03
C PRO A 212 6.23 0.10 -0.31
N THR A 213 5.86 1.28 -0.81
CA THR A 213 6.57 1.96 -1.90
C THR A 213 8.05 1.97 -1.53
N ASN A 214 8.85 1.10 -2.14
CA ASN A 214 10.28 1.01 -1.92
C ASN A 214 10.95 2.23 -2.57
N GLY A 215 10.78 3.37 -1.91
CA GLY A 215 11.42 4.65 -2.17
C GLY A 215 11.77 5.40 -0.87
N THR A 216 11.49 4.83 0.30
CA THR A 216 11.76 5.46 1.61
C THR A 216 12.65 4.58 2.50
N VAL A 217 13.78 4.12 1.99
CA VAL A 217 14.86 3.56 2.84
C VAL A 217 16.19 4.12 2.36
N GLY A 218 16.39 5.41 2.60
CA GLY A 218 17.63 6.12 2.30
C GLY A 218 17.69 7.55 2.85
N SER A 219 16.90 7.90 3.87
CA SER A 219 16.94 9.22 4.50
C SER A 219 16.47 9.16 5.95
N ARG A 220 17.05 8.25 6.74
CA ARG A 220 17.06 8.37 8.20
C ARG A 220 18.37 9.05 8.63
N PHE A 221 18.57 10.29 8.20
CA PHE A 221 19.54 11.17 8.84
C PHE A 221 19.04 12.61 8.79
N ASN A 222 18.79 13.17 9.98
CA ASN A 222 18.49 14.57 10.26
C ASN A 222 17.23 15.18 9.62
N LEU A 223 16.10 15.04 10.32
CA LEU A 223 14.91 15.85 10.12
C LEU A 223 14.60 16.76 11.34
N ASP A 224 15.63 17.35 11.96
CA ASP A 224 15.43 18.25 13.12
C ASP A 224 15.82 19.72 12.85
N ARG A 225 16.07 20.14 11.60
CA ARG A 225 16.43 21.55 11.31
C ARG A 225 16.04 21.99 9.90
N ARG A 226 14.78 22.28 9.60
CA ARG A 226 14.39 22.81 8.28
C ARG A 226 13.36 23.94 8.29
N THR A 227 13.42 24.82 9.29
CA THR A 227 12.89 26.18 9.17
C THR A 227 13.66 27.09 10.13
N THR A 228 14.70 27.78 9.66
CA THR A 228 15.34 28.81 10.47
C THR A 228 14.53 30.09 10.33
N ARG A 229 13.77 30.43 11.37
CA ARG A 229 13.24 31.77 11.56
C ARG A 229 14.42 32.69 11.91
N ILE A 230 14.70 33.69 11.08
CA ILE A 230 15.69 34.71 11.42
C ILE A 230 15.03 35.67 12.40
N ALA A 231 15.26 35.46 13.70
CA ALA A 231 14.79 36.31 14.78
C ALA A 231 15.95 37.19 15.27
N TYR A 232 15.77 38.51 15.22
CA TYR A 232 16.73 39.47 15.77
C TYR A 232 16.64 39.49 17.31
N HIS A 233 17.78 39.40 18.01
CA HIS A 233 17.89 39.56 19.46
C HIS A 233 18.85 40.73 19.74
N VAL A 234 18.35 41.78 20.40
CA VAL A 234 19.18 42.83 21.00
C VAL A 234 19.49 42.40 22.43
N SER A 235 20.75 42.41 22.81
CA SER A 235 21.18 42.43 24.20
C SER A 235 21.54 43.87 24.54
N ASP A 236 21.03 44.37 25.67
CA ASP A 236 21.28 45.72 26.20
C ASP A 236 22.76 46.05 26.38
#